data_AF-A0A927UG73-F1
#
_entry.id   AF-A0A927UG73-F1
#
_cell.length_a   1.000
_cell.length_b   1.000
_cell.length_c   1.000
_cell.angle_alpha   90.00
_cell.angle_beta   90.00
_cell.angle_gamma   90.00
#
_symmetry.space_group_name_H-M   'P 1'
#
loop_
_entity.id
_entity.type
_entity.pdbx_description
1 polymer ?
#
loop_
_entity_poly.entity_id
_entity_poly.type
_entity_poly.pdbx_seq_one_letter_code
_entity_poly.pdbx_strand_id
1 'polypeptide(L)'
;MASLEITREEALEMWMDDHDIDAGKVKPFDLDPSKQAVVKEMTKGKRKPTDFSLEGKPKRERKPDNEKRLIVTELWHFLVTNAQIGAENAETVNPEREISFKIGENLYSLTLTRHRSPKK
;
A
#
# COMPACT_ATOMS: atom_id res chain seq x y z
N MET A 1 -35.51 -3.48 -46.46
CA MET A 1 -36.83 -2.87 -46.70
C MET A 1 -37.95 -3.85 -46.40
N ALA A 2 -38.08 -4.96 -47.13
CA ALA A 2 -39.16 -5.94 -46.90
C ALA A 2 -39.15 -6.63 -45.52
N SER A 3 -37.98 -6.73 -44.86
CA SER A 3 -37.85 -7.31 -43.51
C SER A 3 -38.15 -6.34 -42.36
N LEU A 4 -38.24 -5.04 -42.65
CA LEU A 4 -38.46 -3.97 -41.65
C LEU A 4 -39.75 -3.19 -41.92
N GLU A 5 -40.50 -3.52 -42.98
CA GLU A 5 -41.77 -2.86 -43.38
C GLU A 5 -41.71 -1.32 -43.49
N ILE A 6 -40.52 -0.74 -43.64
CA ILE A 6 -40.31 0.71 -43.80
C ILE A 6 -40.20 1.12 -45.27
N THR A 7 -40.64 2.35 -45.57
CA THR A 7 -40.47 2.99 -46.87
C THR A 7 -39.03 3.45 -47.08
N ARG A 8 -38.62 3.67 -48.35
CA ARG A 8 -37.25 4.10 -48.70
C ARG A 8 -36.86 5.43 -48.07
N GLU A 9 -37.84 6.31 -47.90
CA GLU A 9 -37.66 7.62 -47.30
C GLU A 9 -37.39 7.50 -45.80
N GLU A 10 -38.18 6.69 -45.08
CA GLU A 10 -37.97 6.41 -43.65
C GLU A 10 -36.63 5.69 -43.39
N ALA A 11 -36.24 4.76 -44.25
CA ALA A 11 -34.95 4.09 -44.14
C ALA A 11 -33.76 5.05 -44.30
N LEU A 12 -33.93 6.10 -45.12
CA LEU A 12 -32.90 7.13 -45.33
C LEU A 12 -32.85 8.09 -44.14
N GLU A 13 -34.00 8.49 -43.61
CA GLU A 13 -34.10 9.33 -42.40
C GLU A 13 -33.48 8.64 -41.18
N MET A 14 -33.78 7.35 -40.96
CA MET A 14 -33.15 6.55 -39.91
C MET A 14 -31.62 6.48 -40.05
N TRP A 15 -31.12 6.32 -41.27
CA TRP A 15 -29.68 6.29 -41.53
C TRP A 15 -29.01 7.65 -41.26
N MET A 16 -29.68 8.74 -41.62
CA MET A 16 -29.18 10.09 -41.34
C MET A 16 -29.20 10.42 -39.85
N ASP A 17 -30.23 9.97 -39.13
CA ASP A 17 -30.32 10.15 -37.68
C ASP A 17 -29.22 9.41 -36.93
N ASP A 18 -28.96 8.14 -37.30
CA ASP A 18 -27.86 7.34 -36.74
C ASP A 18 -26.50 8.00 -37.00
N HIS A 19 -26.27 8.44 -38.24
CA HIS A 19 -25.05 9.16 -38.63
C HIS A 19 -24.86 10.48 -37.86
N ASP A 20 -25.94 11.22 -37.60
CA ASP A 20 -25.88 12.46 -36.83
C ASP A 20 -25.64 12.23 -35.33
N ILE A 21 -26.17 11.14 -34.77
CA ILE A 21 -25.93 10.72 -33.39
C ILE A 21 -24.45 10.34 -33.22
N ASP A 22 -23.90 9.56 -34.15
CA ASP A 22 -22.48 9.19 -34.16
C ASP A 22 -21.57 10.40 -34.31
N ALA A 23 -21.99 11.42 -35.06
CA ALA A 23 -21.31 12.70 -35.18
C ALA A 23 -21.47 13.61 -33.95
N GLY A 24 -22.26 13.20 -32.93
CA GLY A 24 -22.47 13.94 -31.69
C GLY A 24 -23.34 15.18 -31.83
N LYS A 25 -24.21 15.24 -32.85
CA LYS A 25 -25.15 16.36 -33.01
C LYS A 25 -26.31 16.22 -32.03
N VAL A 26 -26.71 17.34 -31.44
CA VAL A 26 -27.84 17.40 -30.50
C VAL A 26 -29.15 17.17 -31.25
N LYS A 27 -29.87 16.12 -30.88
CA LYS A 27 -31.18 15.75 -31.41
C LYS A 27 -32.31 16.24 -30.50
N PRO A 28 -33.57 16.27 -30.97
CA PRO A 28 -34.70 16.78 -30.19
C PRO A 28 -34.98 16.01 -28.89
N PHE A 29 -34.50 14.76 -28.78
CA PHE A 29 -34.64 13.92 -27.58
C PHE A 29 -33.49 14.09 -26.58
N ASP A 30 -32.42 14.82 -26.94
CA ASP A 30 -31.34 15.09 -26.00
C ASP A 30 -31.81 16.04 -24.89
N LEU A 31 -31.24 15.84 -23.70
CA LEU A 31 -31.54 16.73 -22.58
C LEU A 31 -31.01 18.13 -22.87
N ASP A 32 -31.77 19.14 -22.43
CA ASP A 32 -31.31 20.53 -22.42
C ASP A 32 -29.94 20.63 -21.72
N PRO A 33 -29.01 21.47 -22.22
CA PRO A 33 -27.67 21.63 -21.65
C PRO A 33 -27.65 21.87 -20.13
N SER A 34 -28.67 22.57 -19.61
CA SER A 34 -28.82 22.81 -18.16
C SER A 34 -29.07 21.52 -17.37
N LYS A 35 -29.85 20.59 -17.92
CA LYS A 35 -30.16 19.29 -17.29
C LYS A 35 -29.01 18.30 -17.43
N GLN A 36 -28.27 18.36 -18.54
CA GLN A 36 -27.07 17.55 -18.73
C GLN A 36 -26.00 17.82 -17.66
N ALA A 37 -25.78 19.09 -17.32
CA ALA A 37 -24.84 19.48 -16.27
C ALA A 37 -25.24 18.93 -14.89
N VAL A 38 -26.54 18.97 -14.57
CA VAL A 38 -27.08 18.43 -13.32
C VAL A 38 -26.92 16.91 -13.23
N VAL A 39 -27.23 16.16 -14.30
CA VAL A 39 -27.04 14.70 -14.31
C VAL A 39 -25.56 14.33 -14.16
N LYS A 40 -24.66 15.09 -14.81
CA LYS A 40 -23.20 14.90 -14.69
C LYS A 40 -22.69 15.18 -13.27
N GLU A 41 -23.28 16.13 -12.57
CA GLU A 41 -22.98 16.41 -11.16
C GLU A 41 -23.48 15.29 -10.24
N MET A 42 -24.69 14.80 -10.45
CA MET A 42 -25.27 13.72 -9.64
C MET A 42 -24.57 12.37 -9.80
N THR A 43 -24.00 12.11 -10.98
CA THR A 43 -23.24 10.87 -11.27
C THR A 43 -21.82 10.86 -10.71
N LYS A 44 -21.30 12.01 -10.23
CA LYS A 44 -20.03 12.04 -9.49
C LYS A 44 -20.23 11.41 -8.12
N GLY A 45 -19.80 10.15 -7.97
CA GLY A 45 -19.81 9.47 -6.67
C GLY A 45 -19.00 10.25 -5.62
N LYS A 46 -19.63 10.65 -4.52
CA LYS A 46 -18.95 11.29 -3.38
C LYS A 46 -18.12 10.26 -2.61
N ARG A 47 -16.96 9.86 -3.15
CA ARG A 47 -15.98 9.08 -2.40
C ARG A 47 -15.10 10.05 -1.63
N LYS A 48 -15.24 10.07 -0.29
CA LYS A 48 -14.24 10.71 0.56
C LYS A 48 -12.89 10.04 0.29
N PRO A 49 -11.81 10.78 0.01
CA PRO A 49 -10.49 10.19 -0.06
C PRO A 49 -10.20 9.46 1.25
N THR A 50 -9.80 8.18 1.18
CA THR A 50 -9.28 7.48 2.34
C THR A 50 -7.97 8.14 2.74
N ASP A 51 -7.94 8.76 3.91
CA ASP A 51 -6.74 9.37 4.46
C ASP A 51 -5.75 8.25 4.87
N PHE A 52 -4.68 8.11 4.10
CA PHE A 52 -3.59 7.17 4.35
C PHE A 52 -2.52 7.77 5.28
N SER A 53 -2.73 8.94 5.87
CA SER A 53 -1.76 9.51 6.81
C SER A 53 -1.53 8.56 8.00
N LEU A 54 -0.27 8.20 8.21
CA LEU A 54 0.23 7.52 9.40
C LEU A 54 0.56 8.54 10.53
N GLU A 55 0.44 9.83 10.23
CA GLU A 55 0.64 10.93 11.15
C GLU A 55 -0.49 10.94 12.19
N GLY A 56 -0.14 10.81 13.46
CA GLY A 56 -1.12 10.84 14.57
C GLY A 56 -1.69 9.50 15.01
N LYS A 57 -1.36 8.37 14.35
CA LYS A 57 -1.66 7.05 14.90
C LYS A 57 -0.65 6.73 16.00
N PRO A 58 -1.07 6.32 17.22
CA PRO A 58 -0.12 5.90 18.24
C PRO A 58 0.69 4.72 17.67
N LYS A 59 2.00 4.93 17.48
CA LYS A 59 2.91 3.83 17.15
C LYS A 59 2.72 2.81 18.26
N ARG A 60 2.21 1.63 17.90
CA ARG A 60 2.03 0.54 18.85
C ARG A 60 3.41 0.11 19.33
N GLU A 61 3.83 0.64 20.47
CA GLU A 61 5.06 0.21 21.14
C GLU A 61 4.90 -1.26 21.51
N ARG A 62 5.82 -2.09 21.03
CA ARG A 62 5.84 -3.50 21.40
C ARG A 62 6.27 -3.59 22.86
N LYS A 63 5.60 -4.46 23.63
CA LYS A 63 6.06 -4.76 24.98
C LYS A 63 7.48 -5.31 24.90
N PRO A 64 8.39 -4.85 25.79
CA PRO A 64 9.77 -5.30 25.79
C PRO A 64 9.86 -6.80 26.11
N ASP A 65 10.69 -7.52 25.37
CA ASP A 65 10.98 -8.95 25.62
C ASP A 65 12.15 -9.07 26.61
N ASN A 66 11.83 -9.10 27.91
CA ASN A 66 12.83 -9.11 28.98
C ASN A 66 13.80 -10.29 28.90
N GLU A 67 13.35 -11.47 28.45
CA GLU A 67 14.23 -12.65 28.27
C GLU A 67 15.33 -12.35 27.26
N LYS A 68 14.96 -11.78 26.11
CA LYS A 68 15.92 -11.42 25.07
C LYS A 68 16.89 -10.34 25.53
N ARG A 69 16.41 -9.36 26.31
CA ARG A 69 17.27 -8.33 26.89
C ARG A 69 18.35 -8.92 27.76
N LEU A 70 17.97 -9.83 28.67
CA LEU A 70 18.91 -10.50 29.55
C LEU A 70 19.97 -11.28 28.77
N ILE A 71 19.56 -12.07 27.77
CA ILE A 71 20.49 -12.82 26.92
C ILE A 71 21.49 -11.89 26.23
N VAL A 72 21.02 -10.79 25.63
CA VAL A 72 21.89 -9.82 24.94
C VAL A 72 22.85 -9.16 25.93
N THR A 73 22.38 -8.78 27.12
CA THR A 73 23.26 -8.18 28.14
C THR A 73 24.33 -9.14 28.63
N GLU A 74 24.00 -10.42 28.85
CA GLU A 74 24.96 -11.45 29.27
C GLU A 74 25.99 -11.73 28.19
N LEU A 75 25.57 -11.83 26.92
CA LEU A 75 26.48 -12.01 25.79
C LEU A 75 27.42 -10.81 25.62
N TRP A 76 26.91 -9.60 25.78
CA TRP A 76 27.74 -8.39 25.75
C TRP A 76 28.78 -8.40 26.88
N HIS A 77 28.36 -8.69 28.11
CA HIS A 77 29.27 -8.82 29.25
C HIS A 77 30.32 -9.91 29.03
N PHE A 78 29.94 -11.04 28.43
CA PHE A 78 30.87 -12.10 28.10
C PHE A 78 31.91 -11.64 27.07
N LEU A 79 31.48 -10.94 26.02
CA LEU A 79 32.37 -10.40 24.99
C LEU A 79 33.37 -9.39 25.53
N VAL A 80 32.96 -8.53 26.47
CA VAL A 80 33.83 -7.50 27.06
C VAL A 80 34.79 -8.07 28.11
N THR A 81 34.31 -8.97 28.98
CA THR A 81 35.06 -9.37 30.18
C THR A 81 35.83 -10.68 29.99
N ASN A 82 35.26 -11.64 29.25
CA ASN A 82 35.71 -13.03 29.27
C ASN A 82 36.20 -13.55 27.91
N ALA A 83 35.97 -12.82 26.82
CA ALA A 83 36.32 -13.30 25.49
C ALA A 83 37.84 -13.22 25.25
N GLN A 84 38.47 -14.37 25.10
CA GLN A 84 39.88 -14.51 24.70
C GLN A 84 40.15 -14.05 23.24
N ILE A 85 39.08 -13.76 22.50
CA ILE A 85 39.11 -13.41 21.08
C ILE A 85 39.54 -11.95 20.87
N GLY A 86 39.65 -11.15 21.94
CA GLY A 86 40.03 -9.74 21.85
C GLY A 86 38.96 -8.90 21.18
N ALA A 87 37.70 -9.05 21.62
CA ALA A 87 36.60 -8.25 21.11
C ALA A 87 36.72 -6.81 21.62
N GLU A 88 36.88 -5.86 20.69
CA GLU A 88 37.01 -4.43 20.97
C GLU A 88 35.73 -3.69 20.57
N ASN A 89 35.41 -2.61 21.28
CA ASN A 89 34.26 -1.74 20.99
C ASN A 89 32.93 -2.52 20.84
N ALA A 90 32.65 -3.45 21.75
CA ALA A 90 31.38 -4.15 21.78
C ALA A 90 30.26 -3.18 22.20
N GLU A 91 29.23 -3.05 21.37
CA GLU A 91 28.10 -2.15 21.56
C GLU A 91 26.77 -2.86 21.30
N THR A 92 25.79 -2.61 22.16
CA THR A 92 24.43 -3.14 22.00
C THR A 92 23.61 -2.22 21.11
N VAL A 93 23.52 -2.53 19.82
CA VAL A 93 22.75 -1.73 18.82
C VAL A 93 21.25 -1.88 19.04
N ASN A 94 20.79 -3.08 19.41
CA ASN A 94 19.41 -3.33 19.78
C ASN A 94 19.37 -4.23 21.02
N PRO A 95 18.80 -3.75 22.15
CA PRO A 95 18.85 -4.47 23.42
C PRO A 95 18.17 -5.84 23.38
N GLU A 96 17.32 -6.13 22.40
CA GLU A 96 16.62 -7.41 22.28
C GLU A 96 17.14 -8.28 21.13
N ARG A 97 18.14 -7.81 20.37
CA ARG A 97 18.47 -8.44 19.10
C ARG A 97 19.94 -8.41 18.70
N GLU A 98 20.67 -7.32 18.89
CA GLU A 98 21.92 -7.12 18.14
C GLU A 98 23.04 -6.50 18.96
N ILE A 99 24.22 -7.13 18.87
CA ILE A 99 25.49 -6.66 19.42
C ILE A 99 26.46 -6.52 18.25
N SER A 100 27.12 -5.37 18.14
CA SER A 100 28.20 -5.14 17.17
C SER A 100 29.53 -5.05 17.91
N PHE A 101 30.59 -5.60 17.35
CA PHE A 101 31.93 -5.56 17.95
C PHE A 101 33.00 -5.68 16.86
N LYS A 102 34.24 -5.36 17.22
CA LYS A 102 35.42 -5.48 16.34
C LYS A 102 36.34 -6.58 16.83
N ILE A 103 36.97 -7.29 15.91
CA ILE A 103 38.13 -8.15 16.20
C ILE A 103 39.23 -7.78 15.21
N GLY A 104 40.27 -7.12 15.72
CA GLY A 104 41.30 -6.51 14.87
C GLY A 104 40.69 -5.47 13.92
N GLU A 105 40.93 -5.63 12.62
CA GLU A 105 40.39 -4.73 11.59
C GLU A 105 38.96 -5.07 11.14
N ASN A 106 38.43 -6.21 11.56
CA ASN A 106 37.16 -6.73 11.07
C ASN A 106 35.99 -6.34 11.98
N LEU A 107 34.86 -5.97 11.35
CA LEU A 107 33.60 -5.65 12.00
C LEU A 107 32.68 -6.88 12.00
N TYR A 108 32.14 -7.23 13.16
CA TYR A 108 31.22 -8.34 13.34
C TYR A 108 29.94 -7.88 14.03
N SER A 109 28.83 -8.57 13.74
CA SER A 109 27.58 -8.43 14.46
C SER A 109 27.00 -9.79 14.84
N LEU A 110 26.42 -9.86 16.04
CA LEU A 110 25.71 -11.02 16.56
C LEU A 110 24.24 -10.68 16.66
N THR A 111 23.39 -11.47 15.98
CA THR A 111 21.94 -11.28 15.97
C THR A 111 21.23 -12.44 16.68
N LEU A 112 20.44 -12.12 17.70
CA LEU A 112 19.59 -13.07 18.43
C LEU A 112 18.27 -13.29 17.70
N THR A 113 17.96 -14.56 17.39
CA THR A 113 16.69 -14.97 16.78
C THR A 113 15.97 -15.99 17.66
N ARG A 114 14.71 -15.73 18.00
CA ARG A 114 13.84 -16.69 18.72
C ARG A 114 13.03 -17.48 17.69
N HIS A 115 13.31 -18.77 17.55
CA HIS A 115 12.53 -19.65 16.69
C HIS A 115 11.18 -19.98 17.31
N ARG A 116 10.17 -20.18 16.45
CA ARG A 116 8.85 -20.67 16.88
C ARG A 116 8.96 -22.14 17.25
N SER A 117 8.21 -22.57 18.26
CA SER A 117 8.04 -24.00 18.52
C SER A 117 7.54 -24.72 17.26
N PRO A 118 8.07 -25.91 16.94
CA PRO A 118 7.58 -26.70 15.82
C PRO A 118 6.10 -27.02 16.01
N LYS A 119 5.35 -27.08 14.92
CA LYS A 119 3.96 -27.54 14.95
C LYS A 119 3.97 -29.02 15.33
N LYS A 120 3.18 -29.39 16.34
CA LYS A 120 2.89 -30.80 16.66
C LYS A 120 2.01 -31.39 15.56
#